data_AF-I4E637-F1
#
_entry.id   AF-I4E637-F1
#
_cell.length_a   1.000
_cell.length_b   1.000
_cell.length_c   1.000
_cell.angle_alpha   90.00
_cell.angle_beta   90.00
_cell.angle_gamma   90.00
#
_symmetry.space_group_name_H-M   'P 1'
#
loop_
_entity.id
_entity.type
_entity.pdbx_description
1 polymer ?
#
loop_
_entity_poly.entity_id
_entity_poly.type
_entity_poly.pdbx_seq_one_letter_code
_entity_poly.pdbx_strand_id
1 'polypeptide(L)' 'MNNYYLYRNCSSDVLWVKRIQRQIDGSLLLISDNSTYPPMPLALAEHPDIQIIGQVVQVSKDLN' A
#
# COMPACT_ATOMS: atom_id res chain seq x y z
N MET A 1 10.57 -11.00 5.14
CA MET A 1 10.57 -9.54 4.88
C MET A 1 9.14 -9.07 4.80
N ASN A 2 8.80 -7.93 5.40
CA ASN A 2 7.47 -7.33 5.27
C ASN A 2 7.32 -6.76 3.84
N ASN A 3 6.21 -7.07 3.16
CA ASN A 3 5.99 -6.64 1.78
C ASN A 3 5.34 -5.25 1.73
N TYR A 4 6.16 -4.20 1.72
CA TYR A 4 5.70 -2.82 1.54
C TYR A 4 5.70 -2.42 0.07
N TYR A 5 4.68 -1.67 -0.32
CA TYR A 5 4.50 -1.22 -1.70
C TYR A 5 4.14 0.27 -1.74
N LEU A 6 4.55 0.91 -2.83
CA LEU A 6 4.18 2.27 -3.19
C LEU A 6 2.96 2.22 -4.11
N TYR A 7 1.95 3.02 -3.78
CA TYR A 7 0.75 3.18 -4.59
C TYR A 7 0.62 4.62 -5.03
N ARG A 8 0.04 4.79 -6.21
CA ARG A 8 -0.39 6.08 -6.73
C ARG A 8 -1.90 6.07 -6.92
N ASN A 9 -2.57 7.09 -6.38
CA ASN A 9 -3.90 7.45 -6.83
C ASN A 9 -3.75 8.50 -7.95
N CYS A 10 -4.11 8.12 -9.17
CA CYS A 10 -3.91 8.96 -10.35
C CYS A 10 -4.85 10.17 -10.39
N SER A 11 -6.01 10.09 -9.74
CA SER A 11 -7.02 11.15 -9.71
C SER A 11 -6.63 12.31 -8.78
N SER A 12 -5.87 12.02 -7.73
CA SER A 12 -5.51 12.98 -6.67
C SER A 12 -4.01 13.29 -6.59
N ASP A 13 -3.20 12.60 -7.41
CA ASP A 13 -1.72 12.64 -7.41
C ASP A 13 -1.09 12.35 -6.03
N VAL A 14 -1.81 11.60 -5.18
CA VAL A 14 -1.32 11.20 -3.85
C VAL A 14 -0.60 9.87 -3.94
N LEU A 15 0.60 9.81 -3.33
CA LEU A 15 1.38 8.60 -3.14
C LEU A 15 1.24 8.06 -1.72
N TRP A 16 1.10 6.74 -1.61
CA TRP A 16 0.97 6.04 -0.33
C TRP A 16 1.97 4.90 -0.23
N VAL A 17 2.44 4.64 0.99
CA VAL A 17 3.18 3.40 1.32
C VAL A 17 2.39 2.62 2.35
N LYS A 18 2.11 1.35 2.03
CA LYS A 18 1.44 0.40 2.94
C LYS A 18 2.01 -1.00 2.77
N ARG A 19 1.88 -1.82 3.81
CA ARG A 19 2.10 -3.26 3.70
C ARG A 19 0.91 -3.89 2.98
N ILE A 20 1.16 -4.75 2.00
CA ILE A 20 0.12 -5.52 1.28
C ILE A 20 0.04 -6.92 1.82
N GLN A 21 -1.18 -7.37 2.05
CA GLN A 21 -1.53 -8.78 1.99
C GLN A 21 -2.50 -9.02 0.83
N ARG A 22 -2.13 -9.90 -0.11
CA ARG A 22 -3.00 -10.31 -1.21
C ARG A 22 -3.90 -11.45 -0.73
N GLN A 23 -5.19 -11.32 -0.95
CA GLN A 23 -6.20 -12.32 -0.59
C GLN A 23 -6.37 -13.33 -1.74
N ILE A 24 -6.99 -14.48 -1.43
CA ILE A 24 -7.18 -15.58 -2.39
C ILE A 24 -8.10 -15.16 -3.56
N ASP A 25 -9.06 -14.28 -3.29
CA ASP A 25 -9.96 -13.70 -4.30
C ASP A 25 -9.30 -12.61 -5.16
N GLY A 26 -8.01 -12.32 -4.93
CA GLY A 26 -7.25 -11.31 -5.64
C GLY A 26 -7.39 -9.88 -5.07
N SER A 27 -8.26 -9.66 -4.08
CA SER A 27 -8.34 -8.40 -3.35
C SER A 27 -7.07 -8.15 -2.53
N LEU A 28 -6.84 -6.90 -2.15
CA LEU A 28 -5.74 -6.50 -1.30
C LEU A 28 -6.25 -6.10 0.07
N LEU A 29 -5.45 -6.39 1.09
CA LEU A 29 -5.61 -5.82 2.43
C LEU A 29 -4.41 -4.90 2.68
N LEU A 30 -4.69 -3.61 2.81
CA LEU A 30 -3.69 -2.59 3.15
C LEU A 30 -3.53 -2.56 4.67
N ILE A 31 -2.31 -2.79 5.14
CA ILE A 31 -1.99 -2.87 6.55
C ILE A 31 -1.10 -1.69 6.94
N SER A 32 -1.49 -1.01 8.01
CA SER A 32 -0.71 0.05 8.67
C SER A 32 0.23 -0.55 9.72
N ASP A 33 1.41 0.05 9.89
CA ASP A 33 2.29 -0.26 11.02
C ASP A 33 1.89 0.50 12.30
N ASN A 34 1.05 1.53 12.16
CA ASN A 34 0.40 2.18 13.28
C ASN A 34 -0.91 1.44 13.60
N SER A 35 -0.99 0.83 14.79
CA SER A 35 -2.10 0.01 15.27
C SER A 35 -3.41 0.76 15.47
N THR A 36 -3.39 2.10 15.51
CA THR A 36 -4.60 2.93 15.56
C THR A 36 -5.44 2.78 14.29
N TYR A 37 -4.80 2.47 13.16
CA TYR A 37 -5.49 2.36 11.87
C TYR A 37 -5.82 0.89 11.57
N PRO A 38 -7.10 0.55 11.37
CA PRO A 38 -7.49 -0.81 11.03
C PRO A 38 -7.00 -1.19 9.62
N PRO A 39 -6.88 -2.50 9.32
CA PRO A 39 -6.67 -2.98 7.96
C PRO A 39 -7.76 -2.49 7.00
N MET A 40 -7.37 -2.06 5.80
CA MET A 40 -8.29 -1.51 4.80
C MET A 40 -8.37 -2.46 3.59
N PRO A 41 -9.53 -3.08 3.32
CA PRO A 41 -9.71 -3.88 2.11
C PRO A 41 -9.72 -2.96 0.89
N LEU A 42 -9.10 -3.42 -0.20
CA LEU A 42 -9.02 -2.72 -1.47
C LEU A 42 -9.22 -3.72 -2.62
N ALA A 43 -10.34 -3.60 -3.32
CA ALA A 43 -10.60 -4.32 -4.56
C ALA A 43 -10.06 -3.51 -5.75
N LEU A 44 -8.87 -3.85 -6.26
CA LEU A 44 -8.26 -3.10 -7.38
C LEU A 44 -9.17 -3.01 -8.61
N ALA A 45 -10.01 -4.02 -8.86
CA ALA A 45 -10.96 -4.02 -9.96
C ALA A 45 -12.01 -2.89 -9.86
N GLU A 46 -12.30 -2.41 -8.64
CA GLU A 46 -13.26 -1.33 -8.37
C GLU A 46 -12.58 0.06 -8.33
N HIS A 47 -11.24 0.10 -8.34
CA HIS A 47 -10.44 1.32 -8.21
C HIS A 47 -9.41 1.45 -9.35
N PRO A 48 -9.86 1.76 -10.59
CA PRO A 48 -8.97 1.83 -11.76
C PRO A 48 -7.94 2.96 -11.68
N ASP A 49 -8.15 3.93 -10.79
CA ASP A 49 -7.23 5.04 -10.56
C ASP A 49 -6.10 4.70 -9.57
N ILE A 50 -6.12 3.52 -8.96
CA ILE A 50 -5.08 3.06 -8.04
C ILE A 50 -4.12 2.11 -8.75
N GLN A 51 -2.83 2.42 -8.67
CA GLN A 51 -1.77 1.60 -9.23
C GLN A 51 -0.71 1.29 -8.18
N ILE A 52 -0.28 0.03 -8.11
CA ILE A 52 0.95 -0.36 -7.42
C ILE A 52 2.11 -0.02 -8.36
N ILE A 53 2.96 0.94 -7.96
CA ILE A 53 4.01 1.47 -8.83
C ILE A 53 5.43 1.05 -8.39
N GLY A 54 5.56 0.31 -7.28
CA GLY A 54 6.84 -0.24 -6.86
C GLY A 54 6.79 -0.98 -5.53
N GLN A 55 7.86 -1.74 -5.26
CA GLN A 55 8.10 -2.39 -3.98
C GLN A 55 9.14 -1.58 -3.19
N VAL A 56 8.88 -1.38 -1.90
CA VAL A 56 9.86 -0.76 -1.00
C VAL A 56 10.87 -1.83 -0.59
N VAL A 57 12.12 -1.66 -1.01
CA VAL A 57 13.22 -2.61 -0.72
C VAL A 57 14.12 -2.16 0.42
N GLN A 58 14.12 -0.87 0.74
CA GLN A 58 14.91 -0.26 1.82
C GLN A 58 14.13 0.89 2.45
N VAL A 59 14.21 1.00 3.78
CA VAL A 59 13.79 2.19 4.53
C VAL A 59 14.99 2.63 5.35
N SER A 60 15.42 3.88 5.17
CA SER A 60 16.47 4.52 5.95
C SER A 60 15.96 5.84 6.50
N LYS A 61 16.55 6.28 7.61
CA LYS A 61 16.27 7.58 8.22
C LYS A 61 17.60 8.27 8.44
N ASP A 62 17.67 9.54 8.09
CA ASP A 62 18.80 10.38 8.48
C ASP A 62 18.69 10.66 9.99
N LEU A 63 19.82 10.54 10.69
CA LEU A 63 19.92 10.71 12.14
C LEU A 63 20.59 12.05 12.51
N ASN A 64 20.25 13.12 11.77
CA ASN A 64 20.74 14.48 12.08
C ASN A 64 20.02 15.08 13.28
#